data_AF-I4YEE4-F1
#
_entry.id   AF-I4YEE4-F1
#
_cell.length_a   1.000
_cell.length_b   1.000
_cell.length_c   1.000
_cell.angle_alpha   90.00
_cell.angle_beta   90.00
_cell.angle_gamma   90.00
#
_symmetry.space_group_name_H-M   'P 1'
#
loop_
_entity.id
_entity.type
_entity.pdbx_description
1 polymer ?
#
loop_
_entity_poly.entity_id
_entity_poly.type
_entity_poly.pdbx_seq_one_letter_code
_entity_poly.pdbx_strand_id
1 'polypeptide(L)'
;MGGAKRIKTRLAEPSYKYGRDIQPHYFTSSHFVINFISDIDELINTYKNERQTSELDTFSLFMKCYTRLRWRNVHFIHLHAHIRIGFYQSIFRLLFELFKERKEDFDSITTILLFSYVIYSTQPDDEQLFRTTHIQIEVDTLDVVYQTLNQLDDADLLKWAINQLKFSIHPSQSLLPRIIPSSEVKRVIPTTERSEQVIEKLLDTHARLYSLEKRLDLVKQGKFDEIMLGEQLLESDITEFAQIEGISQFNLSNEDDIDKLRRVRASTINKLVDIESEAHNLGLDSMKSLNL
;
A
#
# COMPACT_ATOMS: atom_id res chain seq x y z
N MET A 1 3.21 46.06 -27.09
CA MET A 1 2.72 44.73 -27.51
C MET A 1 3.44 43.68 -26.67
N GLY A 2 2.85 43.28 -25.54
CA GLY A 2 3.46 42.34 -24.60
C GLY A 2 2.94 40.91 -24.83
N GLY A 3 3.84 39.99 -25.15
CA GLY A 3 3.53 38.58 -25.35
C GLY A 3 3.36 37.85 -24.02
N ALA A 4 2.14 37.43 -23.70
CA ALA A 4 1.86 36.57 -22.56
C ALA A 4 2.37 35.15 -22.81
N LYS A 5 3.44 34.75 -22.12
CA LYS A 5 3.88 33.35 -22.03
C LYS A 5 2.86 32.56 -21.22
N ARG A 6 2.08 31.70 -21.88
CA ARG A 6 1.27 30.66 -21.20
C ARG A 6 2.21 29.64 -20.56
N ILE A 7 2.31 29.69 -19.24
CA ILE A 7 2.92 28.61 -18.44
C ILE A 7 1.91 27.46 -18.45
N LYS A 8 2.23 26.36 -19.15
CA LYS A 8 1.51 25.10 -19.02
C LYS A 8 1.89 24.51 -17.66
N THR A 9 1.02 24.64 -16.67
CA THR A 9 1.07 23.83 -15.45
C THR A 9 0.83 22.38 -15.87
N ARG A 10 1.90 21.58 -15.95
CA ARG A 10 1.76 20.11 -15.95
C ARG A 10 1.12 19.76 -14.60
N LEU A 11 -0.08 19.19 -14.64
CA LEU A 11 -0.61 18.43 -13.50
C LEU A 11 0.43 17.34 -13.23
N ALA A 12 1.05 17.39 -12.04
CA ALA A 12 1.97 16.35 -11.63
C ALA A 12 1.20 15.04 -11.58
N GLU A 13 1.65 14.04 -12.35
CA GLU A 13 1.19 12.66 -12.16
C GLU A 13 1.51 12.24 -10.72
N PRO A 14 0.61 11.48 -10.06
CA PRO A 14 0.87 10.99 -8.71
C PRO A 14 2.07 10.05 -8.76
N SER A 15 3.24 10.52 -8.32
CA SER A 15 4.44 9.70 -8.31
C SER A 15 4.27 8.55 -7.32
N TYR A 16 4.46 7.31 -7.74
CA TYR A 16 4.57 6.10 -6.89
C TYR A 16 5.63 6.17 -5.76
N LYS A 17 6.34 7.29 -5.62
CA LYS A 17 7.30 7.58 -4.56
C LYS A 17 6.67 7.92 -3.20
N TYR A 18 5.34 8.02 -3.09
CA TYR A 18 4.66 8.52 -1.88
C TYR A 18 4.81 7.66 -0.60
N GLY A 19 5.49 6.52 -0.65
CA GLY A 19 5.80 5.71 0.53
C GLY A 19 7.21 5.89 1.10
N ARG A 20 8.20 6.41 0.35
CA ARG A 20 9.62 6.43 0.80
C ARG A 20 9.96 7.54 1.77
N ASP A 21 9.27 8.68 1.66
CA ASP A 21 9.61 9.90 2.38
C ASP A 21 8.79 10.10 3.66
N ILE A 22 7.90 9.15 4.00
CA ILE A 22 7.16 9.21 5.26
C ILE A 22 8.14 8.93 6.40
N GLN A 23 8.53 9.99 7.10
CA GLN A 23 9.35 9.86 8.28
C GLN A 23 8.61 9.02 9.33
N PRO A 24 9.26 8.09 10.04
CA PRO A 24 8.62 7.27 11.07
C PRO A 24 7.84 8.08 12.12
N HIS A 25 8.32 9.29 12.43
CA HIS A 25 7.67 10.22 13.37
C HIS A 25 6.32 10.76 12.89
N TYR A 26 5.97 10.61 11.60
CA TYR A 26 4.69 11.02 11.05
C TYR A 26 3.53 10.31 11.75
N PHE A 27 3.64 9.01 12.02
CA PHE A 27 2.59 8.23 12.70
C PHE A 27 2.44 8.54 14.19
N THR A 28 3.35 9.35 14.73
CA THR A 28 3.26 9.91 16.08
C THR A 28 2.97 11.42 16.07
N SER A 29 2.83 12.02 14.89
CA SER A 29 2.52 13.44 14.77
C SER A 29 1.09 13.71 15.22
N SER A 30 0.84 14.88 15.81
CA SER A 30 -0.50 15.31 16.19
C SER A 30 -1.47 15.28 15.01
N HIS A 31 -1.00 15.64 13.81
CA HIS A 31 -1.80 15.61 12.60
C HIS A 31 -2.31 14.20 12.27
N PHE A 32 -1.42 13.20 12.27
CA PHE A 32 -1.81 11.81 12.03
C PHE A 32 -2.74 11.30 13.14
N VAL A 33 -2.37 11.52 14.40
CA VAL A 33 -3.13 11.02 15.56
C VAL A 33 -4.55 11.59 15.57
N ILE A 34 -4.72 12.90 15.38
CA ILE A 34 -6.04 13.55 15.38
C ILE A 34 -6.91 13.02 14.24
N ASN A 35 -6.36 12.93 13.03
CA ASN A 35 -7.11 12.43 11.88
C ASN A 35 -7.51 10.97 12.08
N PHE A 36 -6.57 10.13 12.52
CA PHE A 36 -6.83 8.72 12.77
C PHE A 36 -7.92 8.51 13.83
N ILE A 37 -7.87 9.26 14.95
CA ILE A 37 -8.91 9.21 15.99
C ILE A 37 -10.26 9.66 15.41
N SER A 38 -10.28 10.75 14.66
CA SER A 38 -11.51 11.25 14.01
C SER A 38 -12.13 10.21 13.08
N ASP A 39 -11.31 9.52 12.30
CA ASP A 39 -11.79 8.49 11.40
C ASP A 39 -12.34 7.28 12.19
N ILE A 40 -11.67 6.85 13.27
CA ILE A 40 -12.17 5.79 14.16
C ILE A 40 -13.49 6.21 14.83
N ASP A 41 -13.64 7.48 15.21
CA ASP A 41 -14.89 8.03 15.73
C ASP A 41 -16.01 7.96 14.70
N GLU A 42 -15.73 8.29 13.45
CA GLU A 42 -16.69 8.14 12.37
C GLU A 42 -17.13 6.67 12.22
N LEU A 43 -16.20 5.71 12.29
CA LEU A 43 -16.52 4.29 12.22
C LEU A 43 -17.36 3.82 13.40
N ILE A 44 -17.02 4.21 14.63
CA ILE A 44 -17.77 3.88 15.85
C ILE A 44 -19.19 4.43 15.76
N ASN A 45 -19.33 5.72 15.46
CA ASN A 45 -20.64 6.38 15.36
C ASN A 45 -21.49 5.75 14.26
N THR A 46 -20.87 5.43 13.13
CA THR A 46 -21.52 4.73 12.03
C THR A 46 -22.05 3.37 12.45
N TYR A 47 -21.20 2.56 13.09
CA TYR A 47 -21.57 1.23 13.56
C TYR A 47 -22.71 1.31 14.60
N LYS A 48 -22.58 2.21 15.58
CA LYS A 48 -23.57 2.45 16.63
C LYS A 48 -24.95 2.82 16.07
N ASN A 49 -24.99 3.70 15.09
CA ASN A 49 -26.24 4.13 14.45
C ASN A 49 -26.91 2.99 13.67
N GLU A 50 -26.13 2.16 12.97
CA GLU A 50 -26.70 1.07 12.18
C GLU A 50 -27.09 -0.14 13.02
N ARG A 51 -26.39 -0.40 14.13
CA ARG A 51 -26.65 -1.56 15.00
C ARG A 51 -28.08 -1.59 15.52
N GLN A 52 -28.67 -0.43 15.79
CA GLN A 52 -30.04 -0.33 16.30
C GLN A 52 -31.10 -0.81 15.31
N THR A 53 -30.78 -0.84 14.02
CA THR A 53 -31.76 -1.09 12.93
C THR A 53 -31.37 -2.27 12.04
N SER A 54 -30.17 -2.84 12.24
CA SER A 54 -29.62 -3.89 11.39
C SER A 54 -29.98 -5.28 11.91
N GLU A 55 -30.34 -6.16 10.98
CA GLU A 55 -30.51 -7.60 11.23
C GLU A 55 -29.21 -8.40 11.03
N LEU A 56 -28.14 -7.76 10.54
CA LEU A 56 -26.84 -8.39 10.35
C LEU A 56 -26.17 -8.72 11.70
N ASP A 57 -25.40 -9.81 11.73
CA ASP A 57 -24.55 -10.11 12.87
C ASP A 57 -23.47 -9.02 13.08
N THR A 58 -22.90 -8.98 14.28
CA THR A 58 -21.93 -7.98 14.73
C THR A 58 -20.75 -7.82 13.76
N PHE A 59 -20.19 -8.93 13.26
CA PHE A 59 -19.04 -8.87 12.37
C PHE A 59 -19.43 -8.41 10.96
N SER A 60 -20.53 -8.95 10.42
CA SER A 60 -21.03 -8.55 9.10
C SER A 60 -21.43 -7.07 9.07
N LEU A 61 -22.07 -6.57 10.13
CA LEU A 61 -22.38 -5.15 10.28
C LEU A 61 -21.11 -4.30 10.34
N PHE A 62 -20.14 -4.69 11.18
CA PHE A 62 -18.85 -4.01 11.26
C PHE A 62 -18.18 -3.94 9.89
N MET A 63 -18.10 -5.06 9.17
CA MET A 63 -17.47 -5.11 7.84
C MET A 63 -18.21 -4.25 6.81
N LYS A 64 -19.55 -4.18 6.87
CA LYS A 64 -20.34 -3.27 6.03
C LYS A 64 -19.98 -1.80 6.32
N CYS A 65 -19.90 -1.40 7.59
CA CYS A 65 -19.50 -0.04 7.98
C CYS A 65 -18.06 0.27 7.55
N TYR A 66 -17.13 -0.64 7.88
CA TYR A 66 -15.70 -0.56 7.57
C TYR A 66 -15.44 -0.38 6.06
N THR A 67 -16.05 -1.22 5.24
CA THR A 67 -15.90 -1.15 3.78
C THR A 67 -16.57 0.09 3.16
N ARG A 68 -17.72 0.52 3.70
CA ARG A 68 -18.41 1.73 3.23
C ARG A 68 -17.60 2.99 3.47
N LEU A 69 -16.97 3.11 4.64
CA LEU A 69 -16.07 4.21 4.97
C LEU A 69 -14.72 4.12 4.25
N ARG A 70 -14.56 3.17 3.32
CA ARG A 70 -13.38 2.98 2.48
C ARG A 70 -12.10 2.76 3.29
N TRP A 71 -12.23 2.17 4.47
CA TRP A 71 -11.10 1.58 5.18
C TRP A 71 -10.64 0.34 4.42
N ARG A 72 -9.98 0.53 3.30
CA ARG A 72 -9.32 -0.55 2.58
C ARG A 72 -7.84 -0.41 2.91
N ASN A 73 -7.25 -1.47 3.45
CA ASN A 73 -5.80 -1.59 3.68
C ASN A 73 -4.96 -1.47 2.39
N VAL A 74 -5.60 -1.24 1.25
CA VAL A 74 -5.02 -0.99 -0.07
C VAL A 74 -3.99 0.16 -0.03
N HIS A 75 -4.17 1.18 0.82
CA HIS A 75 -3.19 2.26 0.92
C HIS A 75 -1.88 1.87 1.63
N PHE A 76 -1.86 0.75 2.39
CA PHE A 76 -0.70 0.34 3.18
C PHE A 76 0.12 -0.79 2.54
N ILE A 77 -0.39 -1.43 1.49
CA ILE A 77 0.37 -2.36 0.64
C ILE A 77 1.62 -1.66 0.07
N HIS A 78 1.50 -0.37 -0.21
CA HIS A 78 2.57 0.44 -0.83
C HIS A 78 3.56 1.06 0.16
N LEU A 79 3.39 0.85 1.48
CA LEU A 79 4.38 1.34 2.45
C LEU A 79 5.58 0.39 2.50
N HIS A 80 6.79 0.96 2.54
CA HIS A 80 8.01 0.17 2.79
C HIS A 80 7.92 -0.55 4.14
N ALA A 81 8.56 -1.71 4.21
CA ALA A 81 8.63 -2.58 5.38
C ALA A 81 8.85 -1.82 6.71
N HIS A 82 9.86 -0.94 6.76
CA HIS A 82 10.21 -0.18 7.96
C HIS A 82 9.12 0.82 8.40
N ILE A 83 8.41 1.41 7.45
CA ILE A 83 7.34 2.39 7.69
C ILE A 83 6.08 1.65 8.15
N ARG A 84 5.82 0.47 7.60
CA ARG A 84 4.73 -0.41 8.08
C ARG A 84 4.89 -0.79 9.54
N ILE A 85 6.11 -1.05 10.03
CA ILE A 85 6.34 -1.34 11.46
C ILE A 85 5.83 -0.18 12.31
N GLY A 86 6.31 1.03 12.03
CA GLY A 86 5.93 2.22 12.77
C GLY A 86 4.43 2.49 12.68
N PHE A 87 3.85 2.31 11.49
CA PHE A 87 2.42 2.45 11.26
C PHE A 87 1.59 1.49 12.12
N TYR A 88 1.85 0.19 12.05
CA TYR A 88 1.09 -0.81 12.83
C TYR A 88 1.28 -0.60 14.33
N GLN A 89 2.51 -0.33 14.79
CA GLN A 89 2.78 -0.04 16.20
C GLN A 89 2.00 1.18 16.69
N SER A 90 2.01 2.28 15.91
CA SER A 90 1.27 3.49 16.23
C SER A 90 -0.23 3.25 16.27
N ILE A 91 -0.79 2.57 15.26
CA ILE A 91 -2.24 2.32 15.21
C ILE A 91 -2.70 1.41 16.34
N PHE A 92 -2.04 0.27 16.57
CA PHE A 92 -2.45 -0.63 17.66
C PHE A 92 -2.37 0.07 19.00
N ARG A 93 -1.32 0.86 19.24
CA ARG A 93 -1.21 1.69 20.44
C ARG A 93 -2.41 2.63 20.57
N LEU A 94 -2.72 3.41 19.54
CA LEU A 94 -3.84 4.36 19.56
C LEU A 94 -5.19 3.66 19.79
N LEU A 95 -5.41 2.51 19.14
CA LEU A 95 -6.63 1.72 19.31
C LEU A 95 -6.80 1.24 20.76
N PHE A 96 -5.73 0.77 21.40
CA PHE A 96 -5.80 0.32 22.80
C PHE A 96 -5.85 1.48 23.80
N GLU A 97 -5.28 2.64 23.49
CA GLU A 97 -5.50 3.87 24.27
C GLU A 97 -6.99 4.27 24.21
N LEU A 98 -7.58 4.32 23.01
CA LEU A 98 -9.01 4.57 22.81
C LEU A 98 -9.88 3.52 23.50
N PHE A 99 -9.47 2.26 23.49
CA PHE A 99 -10.17 1.18 24.20
C PHE A 99 -10.27 1.49 25.70
N LYS A 100 -9.15 1.89 26.34
CA LYS A 100 -9.13 2.21 27.78
C LYS A 100 -10.05 3.38 28.10
N GLU A 101 -10.04 4.41 27.25
CA GLU A 101 -10.89 5.60 27.41
C GLU A 101 -12.38 5.28 27.28
N ARG A 102 -12.74 4.27 26.47
CA ARG A 102 -14.12 3.96 26.08
C ARG A 102 -14.63 2.61 26.56
N LYS A 103 -13.97 2.03 27.57
CA LYS A 103 -14.27 0.70 28.11
C LYS A 103 -15.70 0.52 28.67
N GLU A 104 -16.48 1.58 28.76
CA GLU A 104 -17.88 1.57 29.21
C GLU A 104 -18.88 1.55 28.05
N ASP A 105 -18.45 1.86 26.82
CA ASP A 105 -19.32 1.87 25.63
C ASP A 105 -19.10 0.60 24.80
N PHE A 106 -20.06 -0.32 24.85
CA PHE A 106 -20.00 -1.59 24.15
C PHE A 106 -19.74 -1.45 22.64
N ASP A 107 -20.40 -0.49 21.98
CA ASP A 107 -20.27 -0.32 20.53
C ASP A 107 -18.86 0.17 20.16
N SER A 108 -18.29 1.04 20.99
CA SER A 108 -16.91 1.51 20.88
C SER A 108 -15.93 0.35 21.03
N ILE A 109 -16.05 -0.45 22.11
CA ILE A 109 -15.22 -1.64 22.37
C ILE A 109 -15.28 -2.61 21.19
N THR A 110 -16.49 -2.97 20.78
CA THR A 110 -16.74 -3.90 19.68
C THR A 110 -16.04 -3.44 18.41
N THR A 111 -16.23 -2.17 18.03
CA THR A 111 -15.64 -1.59 16.83
C THR A 111 -14.12 -1.59 16.89
N ILE A 112 -13.53 -1.18 18.02
CA ILE A 112 -12.07 -1.10 18.20
C ILE A 112 -11.43 -2.49 18.12
N LEU A 113 -12.02 -3.50 18.77
CA LEU A 113 -11.49 -4.86 18.77
C LEU A 113 -11.62 -5.53 17.40
N LEU A 114 -12.76 -5.38 16.72
CA LEU A 114 -12.95 -5.90 15.37
C LEU A 114 -12.04 -5.20 14.35
N PHE A 115 -11.84 -3.88 14.49
CA PHE A 115 -10.87 -3.14 13.67
C PHE A 115 -9.45 -3.66 13.89
N SER A 116 -9.05 -3.85 15.15
CA SER A 116 -7.74 -4.42 15.48
C SER A 116 -7.55 -5.82 14.85
N TYR A 117 -8.57 -6.67 14.93
CA TYR A 117 -8.58 -7.98 14.29
C TYR A 117 -8.45 -7.90 12.77
N VAL A 118 -9.24 -7.04 12.10
CA VAL A 118 -9.19 -6.90 10.64
C VAL A 118 -7.84 -6.36 10.19
N ILE A 119 -7.30 -5.32 10.84
CA ILE A 119 -5.97 -4.78 10.53
C ILE A 119 -4.89 -5.85 10.71
N TYR A 120 -4.95 -6.63 11.79
CA TYR A 120 -3.96 -7.68 12.07
C TYR A 120 -4.04 -8.85 11.08
N SER A 121 -5.25 -9.28 10.72
CA SER A 121 -5.50 -10.46 9.86
C SER A 121 -5.31 -10.19 8.37
N THR A 122 -5.42 -8.93 7.93
CA THR A 122 -5.28 -8.54 6.51
C THR A 122 -3.91 -7.95 6.18
N GLN A 123 -2.93 -8.12 7.07
CA GLN A 123 -1.53 -7.83 6.75
C GLN A 123 -1.08 -8.70 5.56
N PRO A 124 -0.23 -8.18 4.66
CA PRO A 124 0.30 -8.97 3.56
C PRO A 124 1.07 -10.19 4.08
N ASP A 125 0.84 -11.34 3.45
CA ASP A 125 1.48 -12.63 3.80
C ASP A 125 2.77 -12.89 3.01
N ASP A 126 3.34 -11.84 2.43
CA ASP A 126 4.57 -11.91 1.64
C ASP A 126 5.78 -11.90 2.58
N GLU A 127 6.60 -12.95 2.55
CA GLU A 127 7.82 -13.07 3.37
C GLU A 127 8.82 -11.92 3.11
N GLN A 128 8.74 -11.27 1.95
CA GLN A 128 9.55 -10.09 1.61
C GLN A 128 8.98 -8.81 2.21
N LEU A 129 7.71 -8.83 2.63
CA LEU A 129 7.02 -7.70 3.22
C LEU A 129 6.95 -7.86 4.74
N PHE A 130 7.49 -6.88 5.47
CA PHE A 130 7.35 -6.88 6.94
C PHE A 130 5.90 -7.04 7.37
N ARG A 131 5.70 -8.01 8.27
CA ARG A 131 4.45 -8.30 8.97
C ARG A 131 4.67 -8.17 10.48
N THR A 132 3.71 -7.56 11.15
CA THR A 132 3.65 -7.52 12.60
C THR A 132 3.23 -8.91 13.10
N THR A 133 4.17 -9.65 13.66
CA THR A 133 3.91 -10.98 14.24
C THR A 133 3.23 -10.89 15.60
N HIS A 134 3.54 -9.85 16.37
CA HIS A 134 2.99 -9.60 17.70
C HIS A 134 2.61 -8.13 17.86
N ILE A 135 1.47 -7.88 18.48
CA ILE A 135 0.99 -6.56 18.86
C ILE A 135 1.55 -6.22 20.24
N GLN A 136 2.28 -5.13 20.33
CA GLN A 136 2.79 -4.64 21.61
C GLN A 136 1.62 -4.07 22.44
N ILE A 137 1.44 -4.58 23.65
CA ILE A 137 0.40 -4.12 24.57
C ILE A 137 0.94 -4.05 25.99
N GLU A 138 0.53 -3.02 26.73
CA GLU A 138 0.83 -2.95 28.17
C GLU A 138 0.01 -3.98 28.93
N VAL A 139 0.63 -4.60 29.94
CA VAL A 139 -0.04 -5.59 30.80
C VAL A 139 -1.36 -5.06 31.37
N ASP A 140 -1.37 -3.84 31.92
CA ASP A 140 -2.56 -3.22 32.48
C ASP A 140 -3.67 -3.05 31.43
N THR A 141 -3.30 -2.77 30.19
CA THR A 141 -4.25 -2.56 29.10
C THR A 141 -4.86 -3.89 28.65
N LEU A 142 -4.04 -4.93 28.57
CA LEU A 142 -4.50 -6.29 28.28
C LEU A 142 -5.43 -6.82 29.39
N ASP A 143 -5.11 -6.54 30.65
CA ASP A 143 -5.96 -6.90 31.78
C ASP A 143 -7.33 -6.21 31.70
N VAL A 144 -7.36 -4.92 31.35
CA VAL A 144 -8.62 -4.18 31.14
C VAL A 144 -9.42 -4.80 30.00
N VAL A 145 -8.78 -5.18 28.88
CA VAL A 145 -9.47 -5.86 27.77
C VAL A 145 -10.14 -7.14 28.25
N TYR A 146 -9.43 -8.02 28.95
CA TYR A 146 -10.01 -9.28 29.44
C TYR A 146 -11.10 -9.06 30.50
N GLN A 147 -10.91 -8.11 31.42
CA GLN A 147 -11.93 -7.78 32.42
C GLN A 147 -13.21 -7.29 31.75
N THR A 148 -13.10 -6.37 30.80
CA THR A 148 -14.22 -5.86 30.02
C THR A 148 -14.92 -7.00 29.28
N LEU A 149 -14.20 -7.88 28.58
CA LEU A 149 -14.81 -9.00 27.84
C LEU A 149 -15.52 -10.02 28.73
N ASN A 150 -15.07 -10.19 29.98
CA ASN A 150 -15.71 -11.09 30.94
C ASN A 150 -16.99 -10.50 31.54
N GLN A 151 -17.19 -9.19 31.46
CA GLN A 151 -18.39 -8.50 31.94
C GLN A 151 -19.51 -8.44 30.89
N LEU A 152 -19.22 -8.84 29.65
CA LEU A 152 -20.16 -8.78 28.53
C LEU A 152 -20.84 -10.14 28.32
N ASP A 153 -22.17 -10.14 28.38
CA ASP A 153 -23.01 -11.35 28.27
C ASP A 153 -22.98 -12.00 26.86
N ASP A 154 -22.58 -11.25 25.82
CA ASP A 154 -22.47 -11.72 24.42
C ASP A 154 -21.16 -11.25 23.78
N ALA A 155 -20.05 -11.71 24.35
CA ALA A 155 -18.71 -11.38 23.90
C ALA A 155 -17.96 -12.54 23.24
N ASP A 156 -18.63 -13.62 22.84
CA ASP A 156 -17.95 -14.80 22.28
C ASP A 156 -17.19 -14.48 21.01
N LEU A 157 -17.77 -13.68 20.12
CA LEU A 157 -17.09 -13.18 18.92
C LEU A 157 -15.87 -12.31 19.30
N LEU A 158 -16.00 -11.44 20.29
CA LEU A 158 -14.94 -10.53 20.70
C LEU A 158 -13.79 -11.27 21.41
N LYS A 159 -14.12 -12.25 22.26
CA LYS A 159 -13.16 -13.17 22.89
C LYS A 159 -12.45 -13.97 21.82
N TRP A 160 -13.18 -14.50 20.83
CA TRP A 160 -12.58 -15.19 19.69
C TRP A 160 -11.61 -14.27 18.92
N ALA A 161 -12.03 -13.05 18.59
CA ALA A 161 -11.22 -12.08 17.86
C ALA A 161 -9.94 -11.72 18.62
N ILE A 162 -10.03 -11.46 19.93
CA ILE A 162 -8.87 -11.21 20.80
C ILE A 162 -7.93 -12.43 20.84
N ASN A 163 -8.46 -13.65 20.88
CA ASN A 163 -7.65 -14.86 20.87
C ASN A 163 -6.90 -15.08 19.54
N GLN A 164 -7.36 -14.47 18.43
CA GLN A 164 -6.62 -14.46 17.16
C GLN A 164 -5.47 -13.44 17.15
N LEU A 165 -5.50 -12.45 18.04
CA LEU A 165 -4.44 -11.45 18.17
C LEU A 165 -3.29 -12.04 18.98
N LYS A 166 -2.07 -11.93 18.44
CA LYS A 166 -0.85 -12.33 19.15
C LYS A 166 -0.27 -11.11 19.86
N PHE A 167 -0.18 -11.16 21.18
CA PHE A 167 0.34 -10.04 21.97
C PHE A 167 1.78 -10.26 22.42
N SER A 168 2.58 -9.18 22.40
CA SER A 168 3.85 -9.08 23.13
C SER A 168 3.61 -8.19 24.34
N ILE A 169 3.65 -8.77 25.54
CA ILE A 169 3.31 -8.08 26.79
C ILE A 169 4.50 -7.25 27.25
N HIS A 170 4.24 -5.98 27.49
CA HIS A 170 5.22 -5.02 27.98
C HIS A 170 4.82 -4.52 29.38
N PRO A 171 5.79 -4.29 30.29
CA PRO A 171 5.49 -3.72 31.59
C PRO A 171 4.92 -2.31 31.43
N SER A 172 3.94 -1.98 32.28
CA SER A 172 3.32 -0.66 32.38
C SER A 172 4.42 0.40 32.43
N GLN A 173 4.36 1.43 31.58
CA GLN A 173 5.36 2.51 31.39
C GLN A 173 6.48 2.27 30.36
N SER A 174 6.63 1.07 29.78
CA SER A 174 7.68 0.84 28.76
C SER A 174 7.29 1.28 27.34
N LEU A 175 6.01 1.59 27.10
CA LEU A 175 5.52 2.14 25.82
C LEU A 175 5.46 3.68 25.79
N LEU A 176 5.94 4.38 26.83
CA LEU A 176 6.28 5.81 26.72
C LEU A 176 7.15 6.00 25.47
N PRO A 177 7.06 7.14 24.77
CA PRO A 177 7.89 7.36 23.60
C PRO A 177 9.35 7.41 24.08
N ARG A 178 10.01 6.25 24.14
CA ARG A 178 11.42 6.23 23.83
C ARG A 178 11.44 6.79 22.43
N ILE A 179 11.82 8.06 22.33
CA ILE A 179 12.68 8.51 21.23
C ILE A 179 13.68 7.39 21.13
N ILE A 180 13.48 6.47 20.20
CA ILE A 180 14.40 5.37 19.98
C ILE A 180 15.67 6.14 19.64
N PRO A 181 16.71 6.13 20.52
CA PRO A 181 17.94 6.84 20.20
C PRO A 181 18.33 6.25 18.86
N SER A 182 18.48 7.11 17.85
CA SER A 182 18.67 6.69 16.46
C SER A 182 19.66 5.55 16.47
N SER A 183 19.15 4.32 16.43
CA SER A 183 20.02 3.16 16.39
C SER A 183 20.75 3.42 15.10
N GLU A 184 22.08 3.50 15.15
CA GLU A 184 22.88 3.38 13.95
C GLU A 184 22.54 2.00 13.39
N VAL A 185 21.42 1.94 12.67
CA VAL A 185 21.16 0.94 11.67
C VAL A 185 22.32 1.19 10.74
N LYS A 186 23.36 0.36 10.87
CA LYS A 186 24.38 0.25 9.83
C LYS A 186 23.57 0.13 8.56
N ARG A 187 23.58 1.19 7.74
CA ARG A 187 22.94 1.20 6.43
C ARG A 187 23.66 0.15 5.62
N VAL A 188 23.21 -1.09 5.71
CA VAL A 188 23.40 -2.05 4.65
C VAL A 188 22.32 -1.71 3.64
N ILE A 189 22.53 -0.62 2.92
CA ILE A 189 21.95 -0.49 1.58
C ILE A 189 23.14 -0.82 0.68
N PRO A 190 23.16 -2.02 0.06
CA PRO A 190 22.88 -2.02 -1.38
C PRO A 190 22.42 -3.41 -1.91
N THR A 191 21.12 -3.61 -2.13
CA THR A 191 20.60 -4.68 -3.03
C THR A 191 19.14 -4.43 -3.36
N THR A 192 18.32 -4.11 -2.36
CA THR A 192 16.87 -3.89 -2.51
C THR A 192 16.49 -2.67 -3.35
N GLU A 193 17.18 -1.53 -3.18
CA GLU A 193 16.92 -0.34 -4.01
C GLU A 193 17.33 -0.55 -5.47
N ARG A 194 18.37 -1.37 -5.72
CA ARG A 194 18.80 -1.73 -7.08
C ARG A 194 17.85 -2.74 -7.71
N SER A 195 17.35 -3.72 -6.96
CA SER A 195 16.35 -4.67 -7.47
C SER A 195 15.01 -4.01 -7.77
N GLU A 196 14.54 -3.08 -6.93
CA GLU A 196 13.31 -2.31 -7.20
C GLU A 196 13.44 -1.48 -8.49
N GLN A 197 14.56 -0.79 -8.68
CA GLN A 197 14.80 -0.01 -9.92
C GLN A 197 14.90 -0.89 -11.17
N VAL A 198 15.44 -2.11 -11.03
CA VAL A 198 15.53 -3.06 -12.15
C VAL A 198 14.15 -3.65 -12.48
N ILE A 199 13.33 -3.96 -11.46
CA ILE A 199 11.95 -4.41 -11.65
C ILE A 199 11.10 -3.34 -12.33
N GLU A 200 11.20 -2.08 -11.88
CA GLU A 200 10.49 -0.94 -12.49
C GLU A 200 10.88 -0.78 -13.98
N LYS A 201 12.19 -0.79 -14.28
CA LYS A 201 12.68 -0.74 -15.68
C LYS A 201 12.21 -1.93 -16.51
N LEU A 202 12.10 -3.12 -15.92
CA LEU A 202 11.65 -4.32 -16.61
C LEU A 202 10.17 -4.22 -16.97
N LEU A 203 9.32 -3.79 -16.03
CA LEU A 203 7.90 -3.55 -16.25
C LEU A 203 7.66 -2.49 -17.34
N ASP A 204 8.36 -1.35 -17.26
CA ASP A 204 8.27 -0.28 -18.27
C ASP A 204 8.70 -0.77 -19.65
N THR A 205 9.77 -1.57 -19.72
CA THR A 205 10.29 -2.11 -20.99
C THR A 205 9.33 -3.14 -21.59
N HIS A 206 8.70 -3.99 -20.77
CA HIS A 206 7.67 -4.92 -21.22
C HIS A 206 6.41 -4.21 -21.72
N ALA A 207 5.91 -3.22 -20.98
CA ALA A 207 4.76 -2.41 -21.39
C ALA A 207 5.03 -1.72 -22.74
N ARG A 208 6.25 -1.19 -22.90
CA ARG A 208 6.71 -0.61 -24.16
C ARG A 208 6.78 -1.62 -25.30
N LEU A 209 7.33 -2.81 -25.06
CA LEU A 209 7.41 -3.86 -26.08
C LEU A 209 6.02 -4.30 -26.53
N TYR A 210 5.11 -4.55 -25.58
CA TYR A 210 3.74 -4.94 -25.86
C TYR A 210 3.01 -3.91 -26.73
N SER A 211 3.15 -2.62 -26.41
CA SER A 211 2.57 -1.53 -27.22
C SER A 211 3.13 -1.51 -28.64
N LEU A 212 4.45 -1.69 -28.81
CA LEU A 212 5.10 -1.75 -30.13
C LEU A 212 4.63 -2.96 -30.94
N GLU A 213 4.47 -4.12 -30.32
CA GLU A 213 3.99 -5.34 -30.97
C GLU A 213 2.55 -5.22 -31.43
N LYS A 214 1.68 -4.70 -30.58
CA LYS A 214 0.27 -4.44 -30.92
C LYS A 214 0.16 -3.48 -32.12
N ARG A 215 0.97 -2.41 -32.18
CA ARG A 215 0.99 -1.49 -33.32
C ARG A 215 1.47 -2.16 -34.61
N LEU A 216 2.53 -2.97 -34.54
CA LEU A 216 3.02 -3.73 -35.69
C LEU A 216 1.97 -4.72 -36.21
N ASP A 217 1.20 -5.34 -35.32
CA ASP A 217 0.14 -6.26 -35.72
C ASP A 217 -1.05 -5.55 -36.37
N LEU A 218 -1.42 -4.36 -35.91
CA LEU A 218 -2.42 -3.52 -36.58
C LEU A 218 -1.97 -3.10 -37.99
N VAL A 219 -0.68 -2.78 -38.17
CA VAL A 219 -0.08 -2.50 -39.49
C VAL A 219 -0.17 -3.71 -40.40
N LYS A 220 0.19 -4.92 -39.91
CA LYS A 220 0.05 -6.16 -40.69
C LYS A 220 -1.39 -6.45 -41.12
N GLN A 221 -2.35 -6.06 -40.27
CA GLN A 221 -3.78 -6.24 -40.54
C GLN A 221 -4.37 -5.14 -41.45
N GLY A 222 -3.59 -4.13 -41.83
CA GLY A 222 -4.06 -3.00 -42.64
C GLY A 222 -5.07 -2.09 -41.93
N LYS A 223 -5.17 -2.17 -40.60
CA LYS A 223 -6.16 -1.46 -39.78
C LYS A 223 -5.63 -0.11 -39.28
N PHE A 224 -5.28 0.77 -40.20
CA PHE A 224 -4.65 2.06 -39.88
C PHE A 224 -5.56 3.01 -39.08
N ASP A 225 -6.87 2.91 -39.25
CA ASP A 225 -7.85 3.75 -38.55
C ASP A 225 -7.96 3.42 -37.04
N GLU A 226 -7.78 2.13 -36.68
CA GLU A 226 -7.80 1.67 -35.29
C GLU A 226 -6.53 2.07 -34.52
N ILE A 227 -5.45 2.40 -35.23
CA ILE A 227 -4.19 2.88 -34.65
C ILE A 227 -4.37 4.30 -34.12
N MET A 228 -5.06 5.16 -34.87
CA MET A 228 -5.30 6.57 -34.50
C MET A 228 -6.31 6.71 -33.35
N LEU A 229 -7.28 5.79 -33.26
CA LEU A 229 -8.28 5.74 -32.18
C LEU A 229 -7.76 5.03 -30.91
N GLY A 230 -6.83 4.09 -31.07
CA GLY A 230 -6.28 3.28 -29.98
C GLY A 230 -5.36 4.03 -29.01
N GLU A 231 -4.87 5.24 -29.35
CA GLU A 231 -4.05 6.05 -28.44
C GLU A 231 -4.82 6.49 -27.19
N GLN A 232 -6.15 6.67 -27.27
CA GLN A 232 -6.97 7.06 -26.12
C GLN A 232 -7.50 5.86 -25.29
N LEU A 233 -7.52 4.66 -25.88
CA LEU A 233 -8.06 3.44 -25.23
C LEU A 233 -6.97 2.56 -24.61
N LEU A 234 -5.72 2.68 -25.05
CA LEU A 234 -4.59 2.00 -24.41
C LEU A 234 -4.16 2.67 -23.10
N GLU A 235 -4.53 3.93 -22.89
CA GLU A 235 -4.31 4.66 -21.64
C GLU A 235 -5.29 4.22 -20.52
N SER A 236 -6.45 3.62 -20.85
CA SER A 236 -7.46 3.30 -19.83
C SER A 236 -7.20 1.99 -19.08
N ASP A 237 -6.68 0.96 -19.75
CA ASP A 237 -6.47 -0.37 -19.13
C ASP A 237 -5.05 -0.56 -18.58
N ILE A 238 -4.11 0.33 -18.90
CA ILE A 238 -2.76 0.40 -18.32
C ILE A 238 -2.65 1.74 -17.58
N THR A 239 -3.64 2.02 -16.74
CA THR A 239 -3.62 3.17 -15.83
C THR A 239 -2.60 2.88 -14.74
N GLU A 240 -1.34 3.21 -15.03
CA GLU A 240 -0.43 3.96 -14.14
C GLU A 240 1.04 3.96 -14.60
N PHE A 241 1.46 3.11 -15.56
CA PHE A 241 2.90 2.89 -15.81
C PHE A 241 3.52 3.51 -17.07
N ALA A 242 2.80 4.15 -17.99
CA ALA A 242 3.49 4.53 -19.23
C ALA A 242 2.89 5.70 -20.02
N GLN A 243 3.24 6.94 -19.66
CA GLN A 243 3.46 7.96 -20.68
C GLN A 243 4.74 7.58 -21.45
N ILE A 244 4.64 6.70 -22.45
CA ILE A 244 5.81 6.31 -23.24
C ILE A 244 6.14 7.45 -24.21
N GLU A 245 6.97 8.40 -23.75
CA GLU A 245 7.47 9.50 -24.56
C GLU A 245 8.09 8.97 -25.87
N GLY A 246 7.62 9.52 -27.00
CA GLY A 246 8.21 9.31 -28.33
C GLY A 246 7.59 8.20 -29.20
N ILE A 247 6.57 7.47 -28.72
CA ILE A 247 5.90 6.44 -29.54
C ILE A 247 4.76 7.02 -30.41
N SER A 248 4.13 8.11 -29.99
CA SER A 248 3.06 8.80 -30.73
C SER A 248 3.50 9.56 -31.99
N GLN A 249 4.80 9.50 -32.35
CA GLN A 249 5.36 10.28 -33.46
C GLN A 249 5.49 9.52 -34.78
N PHE A 250 5.18 8.22 -34.83
CA PHE A 250 5.34 7.42 -36.04
C PHE A 250 4.08 7.49 -36.92
N ASN A 251 4.21 7.98 -38.16
CA ASN A 251 3.13 7.90 -39.13
C ASN A 251 3.15 6.52 -39.81
N LEU A 252 2.29 5.62 -39.34
CA LEU A 252 2.28 4.23 -39.80
C LEU A 252 1.74 4.02 -41.22
N SER A 253 1.37 5.09 -41.92
CA SER A 253 1.06 5.04 -43.36
C SER A 253 2.32 5.19 -44.23
N ASN A 254 3.48 5.47 -43.63
CA ASN A 254 4.77 5.63 -44.30
C ASN A 254 5.68 4.43 -44.02
N GLU A 255 6.18 3.76 -45.05
CA GLU A 255 7.08 2.61 -44.94
C GLU A 255 8.37 2.96 -44.17
N ASP A 256 8.89 4.17 -44.33
CA ASP A 256 10.09 4.63 -43.59
C ASP A 256 9.84 4.68 -42.07
N ASP A 257 8.63 5.03 -41.65
CA ASP A 257 8.27 5.09 -40.24
C ASP A 257 7.94 3.70 -39.67
N ILE A 258 7.43 2.78 -40.50
CA ILE A 258 7.30 1.36 -40.16
C ILE A 258 8.69 0.75 -39.91
N ASP A 259 9.66 1.04 -40.76
CA ASP A 259 11.04 0.57 -40.59
C ASP A 259 11.71 1.16 -39.35
N LYS A 260 11.46 2.44 -39.03
CA LYS A 260 11.89 3.03 -37.74
C LYS A 260 11.24 2.30 -36.56
N LEU A 261 9.94 1.99 -36.64
CA LEU A 261 9.24 1.26 -35.58
C LEU A 261 9.84 -0.13 -35.34
N ARG A 262 10.18 -0.87 -36.42
CA ARG A 262 10.88 -2.16 -36.34
C ARG A 262 12.24 -2.04 -35.65
N ARG A 263 13.03 -1.00 -35.98
CA ARG A 263 14.32 -0.73 -35.33
C ARG A 263 14.16 -0.39 -33.84
N VAL A 264 13.16 0.41 -33.49
CA VAL A 264 12.85 0.73 -32.08
C VAL A 264 12.46 -0.54 -31.32
N ARG A 265 11.61 -1.40 -31.88
CA ARG A 265 11.28 -2.70 -31.29
C ARG A 265 12.52 -3.55 -31.04
N ALA A 266 13.39 -3.71 -32.05
CA ALA A 266 14.63 -4.48 -31.91
C ALA A 266 15.53 -3.90 -30.80
N SER A 267 15.65 -2.58 -30.71
CA SER A 267 16.39 -1.91 -29.63
C SER A 267 15.76 -2.14 -28.25
N THR A 268 14.43 -2.10 -28.15
CA THR A 268 13.71 -2.36 -26.89
C THR A 268 13.89 -3.81 -26.43
N ILE A 269 13.86 -4.78 -27.35
CA ILE A 269 14.14 -6.20 -27.04
C ILE A 269 15.56 -6.35 -26.47
N ASN A 270 16.57 -5.72 -27.09
CA ASN A 270 17.93 -5.79 -26.58
C ASN A 270 18.05 -5.20 -25.16
N LYS A 271 17.40 -4.05 -24.92
CA LYS A 271 17.36 -3.45 -23.58
C LYS A 271 16.68 -4.36 -22.56
N LEU A 272 15.62 -5.07 -22.96
CA LEU A 272 14.93 -6.02 -22.08
C LEU A 272 15.88 -7.14 -21.66
N VAL A 273 16.61 -7.73 -22.61
CA VAL A 273 17.61 -8.77 -22.35
C VAL A 273 18.70 -8.28 -21.39
N ASP A 274 19.19 -7.05 -21.57
CA ASP A 274 20.19 -6.45 -20.67
C ASP A 274 19.64 -6.29 -19.24
N ILE A 275 18.40 -5.82 -19.09
CA ILE A 275 17.74 -5.63 -17.79
C ILE A 275 17.45 -6.98 -17.12
N GLU A 276 16.99 -7.99 -17.87
CA GLU A 276 16.77 -9.35 -17.38
C GLU A 276 18.07 -9.98 -16.87
N SER A 277 19.17 -9.78 -17.60
CA SER A 277 20.50 -10.21 -17.18
C SER A 277 20.94 -9.50 -15.88
N GLU A 278 20.70 -8.19 -15.77
CA GLU A 278 20.96 -7.45 -14.53
C GLU A 278 20.10 -7.98 -13.35
N ALA A 279 18.81 -8.21 -13.57
CA ALA A 279 17.90 -8.78 -12.57
C ALA A 279 18.35 -10.16 -12.09
N HIS A 280 18.76 -11.02 -13.02
CA HIS A 280 19.25 -12.35 -12.72
C HIS A 280 20.52 -12.32 -11.86
N ASN A 281 21.49 -11.47 -12.21
CA ASN A 281 22.72 -11.31 -11.46
C ASN A 281 22.46 -10.76 -10.05
N LEU A 282 21.53 -9.81 -9.90
CA LEU A 282 21.11 -9.31 -8.58
C LEU A 282 20.47 -10.41 -7.73
N GLY A 283 19.61 -11.25 -8.32
CA GLY A 283 19.05 -12.40 -7.63
C GLY A 283 20.12 -13.38 -7.13
N LEU A 284 21.12 -13.68 -7.96
CA LEU A 284 22.25 -14.52 -7.57
C LEU A 284 23.07 -13.92 -6.42
N ASP A 285 23.32 -12.61 -6.45
CA ASP A 285 24.09 -11.92 -5.40
C ASP A 285 23.30 -11.85 -4.08
N SER A 286 21.98 -11.62 -4.13
CA SER A 286 21.12 -11.71 -2.96
C SER A 286 21.12 -13.11 -2.36
N MET A 287 21.00 -14.17 -3.16
CA MET A 287 21.07 -15.55 -2.67
C MET A 287 22.42 -15.92 -2.05
N LYS A 288 23.54 -15.40 -2.58
CA LYS A 288 24.87 -15.58 -1.98
C LYS A 288 25.00 -14.88 -0.63
N SER A 289 24.40 -13.70 -0.48
CA SER A 289 24.43 -12.94 0.77
C SER A 289 23.63 -13.56 1.92
N LEU A 290 22.64 -14.41 1.61
CA LEU A 290 21.80 -15.09 2.60
C LEU A 290 22.39 -16.42 3.14
N ASN A 291 23.45 -16.94 2.51
CA ASN A 291 24.12 -18.18 2.91
C ASN A 291 25.39 -17.96 3.77
N LEU A 292 25.51 -16.79 4.41
CA LEU A 292 26.57 -16.40 5.35
C LEU A 292 25.95 -16.04 6.71
#